data_AF-A0A812D7K8-F1
#
_entry.id   AF-A0A812D7K8-F1
#
_cell.length_a   1.000
_cell.length_b   1.000
_cell.length_c   1.000
_cell.angle_alpha   90.00
_cell.angle_beta   90.00
_cell.angle_gamma   90.00
#
_symmetry.space_group_name_H-M   'P 1'
#
loop_
_entity.id
_entity.type
_entity.pdbx_description
1 polymer ?
#
loop_
_entity_poly.entity_id
_entity_poly.type
_entity_poly.pdbx_seq_one_letter_code
_entity_poly.pdbx_strand_id
1 'polypeptide(L)'
;MEKFMSVTPRNCRSKPVTELRLDNQLDKGVISQIPRYNTFLSTVYYNNRSNLLHAHNIALNRAFYYSFIYQALNDTKDLDKQPGFEYIYFSLAADVSGGVGMINGSGIFFDNNCSYANWYTILRLNETLPLFAPKAWRADDYNEPTNWLREPTNSTIDIVDLGSGRGRNYTLPTYKNNPWYDLWLPDLTSKADTLRKYTYNVRIQQNEKYEYVSSFFGPPQPGSQEKVYLPVLFTDPYFDCGRSNKWIVSATAPVVEFMPRYSNFTHLRRARYVAATSVDLEFERIDFNPCPLSEGNPSPNFFANTARCKKTTLCEPLSGFGFRRGGYQCACLPGYRYPWWHDGPFLGVEIEAATKEEYENSFDCFPTDCKLNFLSYFQLSIFNSIC
;
A
#
# COMPACT_ATOMS: atom_id res chain seq x y z
N MET A 1 11.77 17.19 -5.98
CA MET A 1 10.76 17.33 -7.05
C MET A 1 11.35 17.11 -8.44
N GLU A 2 12.57 17.57 -8.74
CA GLU A 2 13.21 17.35 -10.06
C GLU A 2 13.28 15.88 -10.49
N LYS A 3 13.65 14.97 -9.58
CA LYS A 3 13.65 13.51 -9.86
C LYS A 3 12.28 13.01 -10.32
N PHE A 4 11.22 13.37 -9.59
CA PHE A 4 9.84 12.94 -9.87
C PHE A 4 9.37 13.34 -11.27
N MET A 5 9.65 14.57 -11.70
CA MET A 5 9.26 15.09 -13.01
C MET A 5 10.19 14.64 -14.16
N SER A 6 11.45 14.30 -13.86
CA SER A 6 12.44 13.93 -14.88
C SER A 6 12.23 12.53 -15.48
N VAL A 7 11.57 11.63 -14.75
CA VAL A 7 11.38 10.24 -15.16
C VAL A 7 10.08 10.12 -15.94
N THR A 8 10.19 9.63 -17.18
CA THR A 8 9.05 9.39 -18.07
C THR A 8 9.05 7.95 -18.57
N PRO A 9 7.92 7.44 -19.11
CA PRO A 9 7.82 6.08 -19.62
C PRO A 9 8.87 5.76 -20.71
N ARG A 10 9.30 6.77 -21.48
CA ARG A 10 10.28 6.63 -22.55
C ARG A 10 11.73 6.60 -22.04
N ASN A 11 12.01 7.33 -20.96
CA ASN A 11 13.37 7.49 -20.42
C ASN A 11 13.72 6.45 -19.34
N CYS A 12 12.71 5.83 -18.72
CA CYS A 12 12.90 5.00 -17.53
C CYS A 12 13.89 3.83 -17.73
N ARG A 13 14.04 3.29 -18.93
CA ARG A 13 14.99 2.20 -19.22
C ARG A 13 16.45 2.65 -19.20
N SER A 14 16.75 3.89 -19.59
CA SER A 14 18.11 4.42 -19.64
C SER A 14 18.59 4.99 -18.30
N LYS A 15 17.67 5.34 -17.41
CA LYS A 15 17.95 5.97 -16.12
C LYS A 15 18.51 5.00 -15.06
N PRO A 16 19.43 5.40 -14.17
CA PRO A 16 19.92 4.51 -13.11
C PRO A 16 18.82 4.20 -12.08
N VAL A 17 18.95 3.07 -11.36
CA VAL A 17 17.95 2.62 -10.37
C VAL A 17 17.70 3.65 -9.26
N THR A 18 18.74 4.39 -8.86
CA THR A 18 18.69 5.46 -7.84
C THR A 18 17.90 6.71 -8.26
N GLU A 19 17.65 6.89 -9.56
CA GLU A 19 16.77 7.94 -10.08
C GLU A 19 15.32 7.46 -10.22
N LEU A 20 15.11 6.15 -10.29
CA LEU A 20 13.79 5.51 -10.37
C LEU A 20 13.17 5.22 -9.00
N ARG A 21 13.88 5.56 -7.93
CA ARG A 21 13.43 5.43 -6.55
C ARG A 21 13.52 6.81 -5.88
N LEU A 22 12.46 7.17 -5.17
CA LEU A 22 12.49 8.29 -4.24
C LEU A 22 12.93 7.69 -2.91
N ASP A 23 14.23 7.80 -2.59
CA ASP A 23 14.76 7.25 -1.34
C ASP A 23 13.99 7.83 -0.15
N ASN A 24 13.21 6.97 0.52
CA ASN A 24 12.85 7.20 1.91
C ASN A 24 13.95 6.62 2.80
N GLN A 25 15.20 7.11 2.68
CA GLN A 25 16.11 6.90 3.80
C GLN A 25 15.36 7.31 5.07
N LEU A 26 15.43 6.49 6.13
CA LEU A 26 14.54 6.49 7.30
C LEU A 26 14.31 7.86 7.97
N ASP A 27 15.12 8.87 7.62
CA ASP A 27 15.05 10.25 8.11
C ASP A 27 14.28 11.22 7.18
N LYS A 28 13.93 10.80 5.95
CA LYS A 28 13.22 11.59 4.92
C LYS A 28 12.02 10.80 4.41
N GLY A 29 11.00 10.65 5.25
CA GLY A 29 9.75 9.98 4.88
C GLY A 29 8.96 10.81 3.87
N VAL A 30 9.01 10.46 2.58
CA VAL A 30 8.13 11.04 1.55
C VAL A 30 6.68 10.65 1.84
N ILE A 31 6.47 9.44 2.35
CA ILE A 31 5.20 8.98 2.90
C ILE A 31 5.24 9.12 4.41
N SER A 32 4.40 9.98 4.96
CA SER A 32 4.23 10.13 6.41
C SER A 32 3.36 8.99 6.97
N GLN A 33 3.61 8.57 8.21
CA GLN A 33 2.75 7.65 8.98
C GLN A 33 2.41 6.34 8.26
N ILE A 34 3.44 5.61 7.82
CA ILE A 34 3.25 4.29 7.21
C ILE A 34 2.59 3.33 8.22
N PRO A 35 1.47 2.67 7.87
CA PRO A 35 0.79 1.74 8.76
C PRO A 35 1.68 0.56 9.11
N ARG A 36 1.77 0.24 10.40
CA ARG A 36 2.49 -0.93 10.90
C ARG A 36 1.56 -1.84 11.68
N TYR A 37 1.71 -3.14 11.45
CA TYR A 37 0.86 -4.17 12.06
C TYR A 37 0.78 -4.07 13.58
N ASN A 38 1.92 -3.92 14.25
CA ASN A 38 2.03 -3.88 15.71
C ASN A 38 1.43 -2.62 16.34
N THR A 39 1.38 -1.51 15.61
CA THR A 39 0.88 -0.24 16.17
C THR A 39 -0.57 0.02 15.86
N PHE A 40 -1.25 -0.85 15.09
CA PHE A 40 -2.61 -0.60 14.58
C PHE A 40 -3.62 -0.18 15.63
N LEU A 41 -3.63 -0.86 16.77
CA LEU A 41 -4.59 -0.60 17.84
C LEU A 41 -4.22 0.63 18.67
N SER A 42 -2.96 1.06 18.62
CA SER A 42 -2.42 2.16 19.43
C SER A 42 -2.36 3.50 18.71
N THR A 43 -2.26 3.49 17.38
CA THR A 43 -2.11 4.70 16.56
C THR A 43 -3.45 5.14 15.99
N VAL A 44 -3.78 6.41 16.15
CA VAL A 44 -4.94 7.02 15.48
C VAL A 44 -4.58 7.21 14.00
N TYR A 45 -5.32 6.56 13.12
CA TYR A 45 -5.22 6.79 11.67
C TYR A 45 -6.24 7.83 11.26
N TYR A 46 -5.77 8.93 10.66
CA TYR A 46 -6.64 9.92 10.06
C TYR A 46 -7.32 9.36 8.80
N ASN A 47 -8.50 9.88 8.45
CA ASN A 47 -9.25 9.47 7.28
C ASN A 47 -8.43 9.56 5.98
N ASN A 48 -7.50 10.51 5.89
CA ASN A 48 -6.57 10.73 4.78
C ASN A 48 -5.57 9.56 4.57
N ARG A 49 -5.55 8.58 5.48
CA ARG A 49 -4.61 7.45 5.49
C ARG A 49 -5.27 6.08 5.41
N SER A 50 -6.59 6.04 5.24
CA SER A 50 -7.34 4.79 5.08
C SER A 50 -6.80 3.94 3.92
N ASN A 51 -6.43 4.56 2.78
CA ASN A 51 -5.92 3.84 1.60
C ASN A 51 -4.70 2.96 1.90
N LEU A 52 -3.72 3.46 2.65
CA LEU A 52 -2.53 2.70 3.02
C LEU A 52 -2.88 1.53 3.95
N LEU A 53 -3.83 1.75 4.86
CA LEU A 53 -4.31 0.70 5.77
C LEU A 53 -5.05 -0.41 5.02
N HIS A 54 -5.90 -0.06 4.06
CA HIS A 54 -6.58 -1.03 3.21
C HIS A 54 -5.59 -1.84 2.35
N ALA A 55 -4.59 -1.18 1.74
CA ALA A 55 -3.54 -1.86 0.99
C ALA A 55 -2.75 -2.85 1.85
N HIS A 56 -2.39 -2.45 3.07
CA HIS A 56 -1.74 -3.33 4.04
C HIS A 56 -2.59 -4.57 4.34
N ASN A 57 -3.87 -4.37 4.65
CA ASN A 57 -4.75 -5.48 5.03
C ASN A 57 -4.99 -6.45 3.89
N ILE A 58 -5.15 -5.96 2.66
CA ILE A 58 -5.32 -6.83 1.48
C ILE A 58 -4.03 -7.62 1.21
N ALA A 59 -2.86 -6.97 1.25
CA ALA A 59 -1.59 -7.67 1.07
C ALA A 59 -1.41 -8.81 2.09
N LEU A 60 -1.68 -8.52 3.37
CA LEU A 60 -1.60 -9.49 4.46
C LEU A 60 -2.61 -10.62 4.33
N ASN A 61 -3.87 -10.31 4.07
CA ASN A 61 -4.94 -11.30 3.93
C ASN A 61 -4.66 -12.26 2.76
N ARG A 62 -4.17 -11.74 1.64
CA ARG A 62 -3.77 -12.59 0.50
C ARG A 62 -2.59 -13.49 0.87
N ALA A 63 -1.56 -12.94 1.51
CA ALA A 63 -0.40 -13.71 1.92
C ALA A 63 -0.78 -14.84 2.89
N PHE A 64 -1.66 -14.54 3.85
CA PHE A 64 -2.21 -15.52 4.79
C PHE A 64 -3.02 -16.59 4.07
N TYR A 65 -3.94 -16.21 3.18
CA TYR A 65 -4.78 -17.13 2.41
C TYR A 65 -3.94 -18.10 1.56
N TYR A 66 -2.98 -17.59 0.78
CA TYR A 66 -2.14 -18.45 -0.06
C TYR A 66 -1.22 -19.35 0.78
N SER A 67 -0.68 -18.84 1.89
CA SER A 67 0.14 -19.66 2.79
C SER A 67 -0.68 -20.80 3.41
N PHE A 68 -1.93 -20.52 3.75
CA PHE A 68 -2.87 -21.51 4.28
C PHE A 68 -3.25 -22.56 3.21
N ILE A 69 -3.77 -22.13 2.06
CA ILE A 69 -4.35 -23.05 1.07
C ILE A 69 -3.32 -24.01 0.48
N TYR A 70 -2.09 -23.54 0.24
CA TYR A 70 -1.02 -24.39 -0.31
C TYR A 70 -0.49 -25.41 0.70
N GLN A 71 -0.48 -25.08 1.99
CA GLN A 71 -0.07 -26.03 3.04
C GLN A 71 -1.19 -26.98 3.44
N ALA A 72 -2.44 -26.52 3.42
CA ALA A 72 -3.62 -27.33 3.68
C ALA A 72 -3.87 -28.38 2.59
N LEU A 73 -3.65 -28.01 1.31
CA LEU A 73 -3.81 -28.89 0.15
C LEU A 73 -2.46 -29.42 -0.34
N ASN A 74 -1.65 -29.96 0.56
CA ASN A 74 -0.28 -30.42 0.26
C ASN A 74 -0.20 -31.84 -0.33
N ASP A 75 -1.34 -32.55 -0.42
CA ASP A 75 -1.43 -33.91 -0.93
C ASP A 75 -1.63 -33.96 -2.45
N THR A 76 -1.18 -35.05 -3.07
CA THR A 76 -1.26 -35.23 -4.54
C THR A 76 -2.70 -35.31 -5.05
N LYS A 77 -3.64 -35.75 -4.20
CA LYS A 77 -5.07 -35.87 -4.54
C LYS A 77 -5.80 -34.52 -4.56
N ASP A 78 -5.22 -33.51 -3.90
CA ASP A 78 -5.83 -32.20 -3.74
C ASP A 78 -5.27 -31.15 -4.70
N LEU A 79 -4.35 -31.54 -5.60
CA LEU A 79 -3.78 -30.67 -6.63
C LEU A 79 -4.86 -29.94 -7.43
N ASP A 80 -5.89 -30.66 -7.87
CA ASP A 80 -6.99 -30.10 -8.67
C ASP A 80 -7.87 -29.13 -7.88
N LYS A 81 -7.83 -29.19 -6.55
CA LYS A 81 -8.59 -28.29 -5.65
C LYS A 81 -7.83 -27.02 -5.28
N GLN A 82 -6.55 -26.95 -5.61
CA GLN A 82 -5.74 -25.76 -5.38
C GLN A 82 -6.19 -24.60 -6.28
N PRO A 83 -5.92 -23.34 -5.88
CA PRO A 83 -6.25 -22.19 -6.70
C PRO A 83 -5.56 -22.29 -8.07
N GLY A 84 -6.36 -22.50 -9.12
CA GLY A 84 -5.89 -22.50 -10.51
C GLY A 84 -5.54 -21.10 -11.01
N PHE A 85 -5.01 -20.99 -12.24
CA PHE A 85 -4.60 -19.69 -12.80
C PHE A 85 -5.78 -18.71 -12.86
N GLU A 86 -6.96 -19.19 -13.26
CA GLU A 86 -8.17 -18.36 -13.40
C GLU A 86 -8.59 -17.77 -12.04
N TYR A 87 -8.55 -18.56 -10.97
CA TYR A 87 -8.80 -18.06 -9.62
C TYR A 87 -7.79 -16.98 -9.23
N ILE A 88 -6.50 -17.21 -9.50
CA ILE A 88 -5.46 -16.23 -9.18
C ILE A 88 -5.72 -14.94 -9.96
N TYR A 89 -5.94 -14.99 -11.27
CA TYR A 89 -6.18 -13.82 -12.11
C TYR A 89 -7.43 -13.04 -11.69
N PHE A 90 -8.57 -13.71 -11.52
CA PHE A 90 -9.80 -13.03 -11.12
C PHE A 90 -9.76 -12.52 -9.68
N SER A 91 -9.06 -13.20 -8.77
CA SER A 91 -8.85 -12.66 -7.43
C SER A 91 -8.08 -11.34 -7.44
N LEU A 92 -7.10 -11.18 -8.35
CA LEU A 92 -6.33 -9.95 -8.48
C LEU A 92 -7.17 -8.82 -9.08
N ALA A 93 -8.00 -9.12 -10.09
CA ALA A 93 -8.97 -8.16 -10.62
C ALA A 93 -10.01 -7.74 -9.57
N ALA A 94 -10.48 -8.68 -8.75
CA ALA A 94 -11.44 -8.42 -7.69
C ALA A 94 -10.89 -7.44 -6.63
N ASP A 95 -9.61 -7.53 -6.29
CA ASP A 95 -8.99 -6.55 -5.38
C ASP A 95 -8.99 -5.14 -5.97
N VAL A 96 -8.59 -5.03 -7.24
CA VAL A 96 -8.51 -3.73 -7.93
C VAL A 96 -9.89 -3.14 -8.13
N SER A 97 -10.88 -3.96 -8.51
CA SER A 97 -12.26 -3.51 -8.71
C SER A 97 -12.94 -3.15 -7.38
N GLY A 98 -12.70 -3.89 -6.31
CA GLY A 98 -13.22 -3.60 -4.97
C GLY A 98 -12.63 -2.32 -4.36
N GLY A 99 -11.40 -1.96 -4.71
CA GLY A 99 -10.70 -0.76 -4.25
C GLY A 99 -10.80 0.45 -5.18
N VAL A 100 -12.02 0.85 -5.57
CA VAL A 100 -12.23 1.99 -6.48
C VAL A 100 -11.58 3.26 -5.93
N GLY A 101 -10.69 3.88 -6.72
CA GLY A 101 -10.00 5.13 -6.35
C GLY A 101 -8.85 4.97 -5.35
N MET A 102 -8.78 3.85 -4.62
CA MET A 102 -7.78 3.61 -3.59
C MET A 102 -6.66 2.68 -4.09
N ILE A 103 -7.01 1.53 -4.67
CA ILE A 103 -6.06 0.47 -5.09
C ILE A 103 -5.92 0.47 -6.60
N ASN A 104 -4.70 0.59 -7.11
CA ASN A 104 -4.44 0.64 -8.54
C ASN A 104 -3.93 -0.68 -9.09
N GLY A 105 -3.22 -1.48 -8.29
CA GLY A 105 -2.74 -2.78 -8.71
C GLY A 105 -2.74 -3.81 -7.59
N SER A 106 -2.83 -5.07 -7.98
CA SER A 106 -2.68 -6.23 -7.10
C SER A 106 -1.87 -7.28 -7.85
N GLY A 107 -0.95 -7.96 -7.16
CA GLY A 107 -0.12 -8.99 -7.76
C GLY A 107 0.29 -10.08 -6.78
N ILE A 108 0.60 -11.25 -7.32
CA ILE A 108 1.31 -12.31 -6.61
C ILE A 108 2.52 -12.72 -7.44
N PHE A 109 3.69 -12.74 -6.81
CA PHE A 109 4.97 -12.92 -7.48
C PHE A 109 5.67 -14.12 -6.89
N PHE A 110 5.78 -15.20 -7.64
CA PHE A 110 6.49 -16.39 -7.18
C PHE A 110 7.99 -16.25 -7.40
N ASP A 111 8.79 -16.87 -6.54
CA ASP A 111 10.24 -16.94 -6.75
C ASP A 111 10.58 -17.91 -7.91
N ASN A 112 11.86 -17.96 -8.28
CA ASN A 112 12.34 -18.86 -9.32
C ASN A 112 12.06 -20.34 -8.94
N ASN A 113 11.44 -21.09 -9.85
CA ASN A 113 11.12 -22.51 -9.67
C ASN A 113 10.25 -22.80 -8.44
N CYS A 114 9.35 -21.89 -8.06
CA CYS A 114 8.58 -22.01 -6.81
C CYS A 114 7.07 -22.22 -7.01
N SER A 115 6.52 -22.11 -8.22
CA SER A 115 5.09 -22.34 -8.48
C SER A 115 4.83 -23.71 -9.10
N TYR A 116 3.92 -24.46 -8.48
CA TYR A 116 3.37 -25.70 -9.05
C TYR A 116 2.13 -25.36 -9.85
N ALA A 117 2.11 -25.73 -11.13
CA ALA A 117 0.95 -25.49 -11.97
C ALA A 117 0.01 -26.70 -11.95
N ASN A 118 -1.17 -26.53 -11.37
CA ASN A 118 -2.24 -27.53 -11.43
C ASN A 118 -3.08 -27.44 -12.72
N TRP A 119 -2.96 -26.35 -13.49
CA TRP A 119 -3.67 -26.16 -14.76
C TRP A 119 -2.91 -26.64 -16.01
N TYR A 120 -1.60 -26.88 -15.91
CA TYR A 120 -0.80 -27.35 -17.04
C TYR A 120 -0.78 -28.88 -17.07
N THR A 121 -1.44 -29.47 -18.06
CA THR A 121 -1.49 -30.94 -18.26
C THR A 121 -0.16 -31.55 -18.71
N ILE A 122 0.75 -30.73 -19.24
CA ILE A 122 2.04 -31.17 -19.82
C ILE A 122 3.15 -31.21 -18.76
N LEU A 123 3.07 -30.36 -17.73
CA LEU A 123 4.06 -30.30 -16.66
C LEU A 123 3.88 -31.47 -15.70
N ARG A 124 4.99 -32.08 -15.28
CA ARG A 124 4.93 -33.16 -14.28
C ARG A 124 4.61 -32.58 -12.90
N LEU A 125 3.96 -33.38 -12.06
CA LEU A 125 3.54 -32.99 -10.70
C LEU A 125 4.66 -32.38 -9.83
N ASN A 126 5.89 -32.88 -9.98
CA ASN A 126 7.05 -32.43 -9.21
C ASN A 126 7.85 -31.31 -9.88
N GLU A 127 7.46 -30.89 -11.08
CA GLU A 127 8.13 -29.82 -11.81
C GLU A 127 7.41 -28.49 -11.51
N THR A 128 8.21 -27.45 -11.32
CA THR A 128 7.72 -26.10 -11.09
C THR A 128 7.91 -25.22 -12.32
N LEU A 129 7.10 -24.17 -12.43
CA LEU A 129 7.31 -23.16 -13.45
C LEU A 129 8.56 -22.34 -13.11
N PRO A 130 9.36 -21.97 -14.11
CA PRO A 130 10.56 -21.16 -13.89
C PRO A 130 10.23 -19.78 -13.31
N LEU A 131 9.19 -19.13 -13.85
CA LEU A 131 8.68 -17.84 -13.41
C LEU A 131 7.16 -17.85 -13.54
N PHE A 132 6.49 -17.22 -12.57
CA PHE A 132 5.05 -17.00 -12.61
C PHE A 132 4.72 -15.80 -11.71
N ALA A 133 4.17 -14.75 -12.30
CA ALA A 133 3.86 -13.52 -11.57
C ALA A 133 2.70 -12.77 -12.21
N PRO A 134 1.46 -13.22 -11.99
CA PRO A 134 0.29 -12.46 -12.42
C PRO A 134 0.17 -11.16 -11.62
N LYS A 135 0.02 -10.05 -12.35
CA LYS A 135 -0.22 -8.71 -11.82
C LYS A 135 -1.41 -8.10 -12.55
N ALA A 136 -2.41 -7.68 -11.78
CA ALA A 136 -3.51 -6.84 -12.24
C ALA A 136 -3.18 -5.37 -12.03
N TRP A 137 -3.54 -4.53 -12.98
CA TRP A 137 -3.40 -3.08 -12.92
C TRP A 137 -4.62 -2.39 -13.53
N ARG A 138 -5.06 -1.31 -12.91
CA ARG A 138 -6.12 -0.45 -13.44
C ARG A 138 -5.59 0.34 -14.63
N ALA A 139 -6.07 -0.02 -15.81
CA ALA A 139 -5.75 0.65 -17.05
C ALA A 139 -6.69 1.83 -17.27
N ASP A 140 -6.33 2.67 -18.23
CA ASP A 140 -7.14 3.77 -18.70
C ASP A 140 -7.68 3.42 -20.09
N ASP A 141 -8.97 3.62 -20.28
CA ASP A 141 -9.74 3.28 -21.48
C ASP A 141 -10.04 4.51 -22.35
N TYR A 142 -9.33 5.62 -22.16
CA TYR A 142 -9.50 6.83 -22.98
C TYR A 142 -9.36 6.60 -24.49
N ASN A 143 -8.64 5.55 -24.89
CA ASN A 143 -8.40 5.19 -26.30
C ASN A 143 -9.29 4.04 -26.80
N GLU A 144 -10.26 3.61 -25.99
CA GLU A 144 -11.23 2.57 -26.35
C GLU A 144 -12.31 3.15 -27.28
N PRO A 145 -12.69 2.49 -28.39
CA PRO A 145 -13.71 3.00 -29.32
C PRO A 145 -15.09 3.22 -28.68
N THR A 146 -15.39 2.49 -27.59
CA THR A 146 -16.64 2.59 -26.84
C THR A 146 -16.68 3.82 -25.92
N ASN A 147 -15.52 4.39 -25.58
CA ASN A 147 -15.42 5.61 -24.78
C ASN A 147 -15.45 6.85 -25.69
N TRP A 148 -16.65 7.29 -26.03
CA TRP A 148 -16.87 8.42 -26.94
C TRP A 148 -16.40 9.77 -26.37
N LEU A 149 -16.37 9.93 -25.05
CA LEU A 149 -15.87 11.13 -24.37
C LEU A 149 -14.33 11.18 -24.37
N ARG A 150 -13.65 10.04 -24.54
CA ARG A 150 -12.19 9.89 -24.40
C ARG A 150 -11.68 10.42 -23.06
N GLU A 151 -12.51 10.30 -22.04
CA GLU A 151 -12.19 10.67 -20.67
C GLU A 151 -11.71 9.45 -19.90
N PRO A 152 -10.77 9.59 -18.96
CA PRO A 152 -10.25 8.45 -18.23
C PRO A 152 -11.28 7.89 -17.25
N THR A 153 -11.87 6.72 -17.55
CA THR A 153 -12.94 6.17 -16.69
C THR A 153 -12.43 5.27 -15.57
N ASN A 154 -11.15 4.87 -15.61
CA ASN A 154 -10.54 3.97 -14.61
C ASN A 154 -11.30 2.64 -14.42
N SER A 155 -12.10 2.23 -15.41
CA SER A 155 -12.98 1.06 -15.35
C SER A 155 -12.35 -0.22 -15.87
N THR A 156 -11.27 -0.10 -16.65
CA THR A 156 -10.58 -1.24 -17.25
C THR A 156 -9.48 -1.77 -16.34
N ILE A 157 -9.34 -3.10 -16.33
CA ILE A 157 -8.30 -3.79 -15.56
C ILE A 157 -7.54 -4.67 -16.54
N ASP A 158 -6.24 -4.44 -16.64
CA ASP A 158 -5.32 -5.26 -17.41
C ASP A 158 -4.64 -6.26 -16.46
N ILE A 159 -4.56 -7.52 -16.85
CA ILE A 159 -3.87 -8.56 -16.08
C ILE A 159 -2.78 -9.17 -16.95
N VAL A 160 -1.55 -9.08 -16.47
CA VAL A 160 -0.37 -9.55 -17.19
C VAL A 160 0.47 -10.45 -16.29
N ASP A 161 0.89 -11.60 -16.81
CA ASP A 161 1.94 -12.40 -16.19
C ASP A 161 3.31 -11.83 -16.53
N LEU A 162 4.01 -11.36 -15.50
CA LEU A 162 5.33 -10.77 -15.60
C LEU A 162 6.45 -11.81 -15.70
N GLY A 163 6.15 -13.08 -15.44
CA GLY A 163 7.03 -14.22 -15.68
C GLY A 163 6.97 -14.74 -17.12
N SER A 164 5.97 -14.31 -17.90
CA SER A 164 5.77 -14.74 -19.28
C SER A 164 6.26 -13.68 -20.28
N GLY A 165 7.02 -14.12 -21.28
CA GLY A 165 7.41 -13.31 -22.43
C GLY A 165 8.89 -12.89 -22.49
N ARG A 166 9.32 -12.49 -23.69
CA ARG A 166 10.71 -12.12 -23.98
C ARG A 166 11.03 -10.74 -23.37
N GLY A 167 12.07 -10.66 -22.55
CA GLY A 167 12.51 -9.39 -21.94
C GLY A 167 11.67 -8.92 -20.76
N ARG A 168 10.93 -9.83 -20.11
CA ARG A 168 10.18 -9.58 -18.87
C ARG A 168 10.65 -10.58 -17.82
N ASN A 169 11.65 -10.20 -17.03
CA ASN A 169 12.10 -11.01 -15.91
C ASN A 169 12.16 -10.12 -14.66
N TYR A 170 11.28 -10.36 -13.71
CA TYR A 170 11.16 -9.55 -12.50
C TYR A 170 12.16 -9.94 -11.39
N THR A 171 12.85 -11.08 -11.52
CA THR A 171 13.85 -11.53 -10.53
C THR A 171 15.25 -11.01 -10.84
N LEU A 172 15.53 -10.66 -12.10
CA LEU A 172 16.84 -10.18 -12.53
C LEU A 172 17.01 -8.66 -12.33
N PRO A 173 18.10 -8.20 -11.67
CA PRO A 173 18.37 -6.77 -11.47
C PRO A 173 18.53 -5.95 -12.76
N THR A 174 18.92 -6.58 -13.88
CA THR A 174 19.06 -5.93 -15.20
C THR A 174 17.74 -5.40 -15.74
N TYR A 175 16.62 -6.01 -15.37
CA TYR A 175 15.28 -5.52 -15.69
C TYR A 175 14.75 -4.52 -14.66
N LYS A 176 15.65 -4.05 -13.77
CA LYS A 176 15.36 -3.14 -12.67
C LYS A 176 14.24 -3.72 -11.83
N ASN A 177 14.54 -4.87 -11.23
CA ASN A 177 13.66 -5.55 -10.30
C ASN A 177 12.98 -4.55 -9.35
N ASN A 178 11.69 -4.76 -9.14
CA ASN A 178 10.94 -3.89 -8.27
C ASN A 178 11.47 -4.08 -6.84
N PRO A 179 11.55 -3.00 -6.04
CA PRO A 179 12.14 -3.03 -4.71
C PRO A 179 11.47 -4.05 -3.77
N TRP A 180 10.22 -4.42 -4.02
CA TRP A 180 9.52 -5.42 -3.23
C TRP A 180 10.10 -6.83 -3.34
N TYR A 181 10.78 -7.18 -4.44
CA TYR A 181 11.34 -8.52 -4.61
C TYR A 181 12.42 -8.77 -3.56
N ASP A 182 13.38 -7.83 -3.46
CA ASP A 182 14.51 -7.90 -2.54
C ASP A 182 14.11 -7.89 -1.05
N LEU A 183 12.89 -7.46 -0.71
CA LEU A 183 12.38 -7.47 0.66
C LEU A 183 12.14 -8.89 1.19
N TRP A 184 11.71 -9.81 0.31
CA TRP A 184 11.23 -11.13 0.71
C TRP A 184 11.95 -12.28 0.01
N LEU A 185 12.34 -12.09 -1.24
CA LEU A 185 12.85 -13.12 -2.14
C LEU A 185 14.27 -12.75 -2.62
N PRO A 186 15.15 -13.73 -2.87
CA PRO A 186 14.95 -15.16 -2.69
C PRO A 186 15.24 -15.62 -1.24
N ASP A 187 14.45 -16.59 -0.73
CA ASP A 187 14.66 -17.19 0.59
C ASP A 187 15.47 -18.50 0.51
N LEU A 188 16.79 -18.35 0.39
CA LEU A 188 17.70 -19.48 0.27
C LEU A 188 18.24 -19.98 1.62
N THR A 189 18.28 -19.14 2.66
CA THR A 189 19.02 -19.41 3.91
C THR A 189 18.12 -19.65 5.13
N SER A 190 18.35 -20.73 5.89
CA SER A 190 17.53 -21.11 7.06
C SER A 190 17.80 -20.33 8.35
N LYS A 191 18.81 -19.46 8.38
CA LYS A 191 19.32 -18.83 9.61
C LYS A 191 18.29 -17.99 10.37
N ALA A 192 17.28 -17.43 9.69
CA ALA A 192 16.30 -16.51 10.26
C ALA A 192 14.85 -17.04 10.23
N ASP A 193 14.65 -18.32 9.93
CA ASP A 193 13.30 -18.87 9.73
C ASP A 193 12.40 -18.73 10.97
N THR A 194 12.95 -18.96 12.16
CA THR A 194 12.20 -18.89 13.43
C THR A 194 11.70 -17.49 13.77
N LEU A 195 12.37 -16.45 13.29
CA LEU A 195 12.00 -15.05 13.52
C LEU A 195 11.07 -14.52 12.42
N ARG A 196 11.23 -15.04 11.20
CA ARG A 196 10.55 -14.56 9.99
C ARG A 196 9.24 -15.31 9.69
N LYS A 197 9.10 -16.56 10.14
CA LYS A 197 7.94 -17.41 9.83
C LYS A 197 7.23 -17.76 11.13
N TYR A 198 5.95 -17.47 11.18
CA TYR A 198 5.12 -17.76 12.35
C TYR A 198 4.20 -18.95 12.08
N THR A 199 3.95 -19.77 13.10
CA THR A 199 3.00 -20.90 13.00
C THR A 199 1.63 -20.44 13.46
N TYR A 200 0.68 -20.37 12.54
CA TYR A 200 -0.71 -20.06 12.84
C TYR A 200 -1.51 -21.34 13.06
N ASN A 201 -2.37 -21.32 14.08
CA ASN A 201 -3.36 -22.36 14.32
C ASN A 201 -4.72 -21.80 13.97
N VAL A 202 -5.35 -22.34 12.93
CA VAL A 202 -6.68 -21.92 12.48
C VAL A 202 -7.68 -23.01 12.78
N ARG A 203 -8.84 -22.59 13.30
CA ARG A 203 -10.00 -23.44 13.50
C ARG A 203 -11.01 -23.09 12.43
N ILE A 204 -11.31 -24.03 11.56
CA ILE A 204 -12.29 -23.86 10.49
C ILE A 204 -13.54 -24.63 10.90
N GLN A 205 -14.63 -23.90 11.05
CA GLN A 205 -15.95 -24.45 11.31
C GLN A 205 -16.71 -24.44 9.98
N GLN A 206 -16.89 -25.62 9.39
CA GLN A 206 -17.64 -25.74 8.14
C GLN A 206 -19.16 -25.83 8.40
N ASN A 207 -19.54 -26.46 9.52
CA ASN A 207 -20.91 -26.61 10.01
C ASN A 207 -20.84 -26.70 11.55
N GLU A 208 -21.99 -26.64 12.24
CA GLU A 208 -22.06 -26.74 13.71
C GLU A 208 -21.37 -27.97 14.32
N LYS A 209 -21.17 -29.04 13.52
CA LYS A 209 -20.62 -30.33 13.99
C LYS A 209 -19.20 -30.65 13.53
N TYR A 210 -18.68 -29.95 12.52
CA TYR A 210 -17.38 -30.26 11.93
C TYR A 210 -16.42 -29.10 12.13
N GLU A 211 -15.51 -29.30 13.09
CA GLU A 211 -14.42 -28.39 13.42
C GLU A 211 -13.10 -29.05 13.01
N TYR A 212 -12.34 -28.38 12.14
CA TYR A 212 -11.00 -28.81 11.74
C TYR A 212 -9.98 -27.80 12.22
N VAL A 213 -8.97 -28.27 12.96
CA VAL A 213 -7.83 -27.45 13.39
C VAL A 213 -6.66 -27.76 12.47
N SER A 214 -6.18 -26.73 11.78
CA SER A 214 -5.01 -26.81 10.90
C SER A 214 -3.94 -25.87 11.40
N SER A 215 -2.71 -26.37 11.51
CA SER A 215 -1.52 -25.54 11.75
C SER A 215 -0.76 -25.34 10.45
N PHE A 216 -0.33 -24.11 10.19
CA PHE A 216 0.44 -23.77 9.00
C PHE A 216 1.41 -22.63 9.27
N PHE A 217 2.46 -22.53 8.45
CA PHE A 217 3.39 -21.42 8.50
C PHE A 217 2.87 -20.23 7.70
N GLY A 218 2.87 -19.04 8.28
CA GLY A 218 2.45 -17.83 7.59
C GLY A 218 3.46 -16.68 7.74
N PRO A 219 3.05 -15.47 7.33
CA PRO A 219 3.81 -14.24 7.52
C PRO A 219 4.28 -14.05 8.98
N PRO A 220 5.31 -13.25 9.24
CA PRO A 220 5.79 -13.02 10.60
C PRO A 220 4.74 -12.34 11.46
N GLN A 221 4.63 -12.75 12.73
CA GLN A 221 3.80 -12.07 13.73
C GLN A 221 4.70 -11.30 14.70
N PRO A 222 4.85 -9.98 14.54
CA PRO A 222 5.74 -9.18 15.38
C PRO A 222 5.16 -8.97 16.78
N GLY A 223 6.05 -8.79 17.74
CA GLY A 223 5.71 -8.21 19.04
C GLY A 223 5.38 -6.70 18.94
N SER A 224 4.85 -6.13 20.01
CA SER A 224 4.42 -4.72 20.06
C SER A 224 5.53 -3.72 19.74
N GLN A 225 6.79 -4.00 20.09
CA GLN A 225 7.93 -3.09 19.91
C GLN A 225 8.80 -3.40 18.68
N GLU A 226 8.53 -4.50 17.98
CA GLU A 226 9.34 -4.98 16.86
C GLU A 226 9.23 -4.02 15.65
N LYS A 227 10.36 -3.70 15.02
CA LYS A 227 10.40 -2.78 13.86
C LYS A 227 10.98 -3.40 12.60
N VAL A 228 11.67 -4.54 12.72
CA VAL A 228 12.40 -5.14 11.59
C VAL A 228 11.57 -6.21 10.93
N TYR A 229 11.01 -7.15 11.71
CA TYR A 229 10.25 -8.28 11.20
C TYR A 229 8.74 -8.03 11.21
N LEU A 230 8.28 -7.13 10.34
CA LEU A 230 6.86 -6.86 10.14
C LEU A 230 6.24 -7.83 9.11
N PRO A 231 4.94 -8.16 9.17
CA PRO A 231 4.28 -9.04 8.21
C PRO A 231 4.12 -8.41 6.84
N VAL A 232 3.97 -7.09 6.83
CA VAL A 232 3.82 -6.29 5.62
C VAL A 232 4.87 -5.21 5.65
N LEU A 233 5.56 -5.05 4.52
CA LEU A 233 6.54 -4.01 4.30
C LEU A 233 6.06 -3.14 3.14
N PHE A 234 6.15 -1.82 3.35
CA PHE A 234 5.95 -0.85 2.29
C PHE A 234 7.27 -0.59 1.59
N THR A 235 7.22 -0.57 0.27
CA THR A 235 8.34 -0.13 -0.56
C THR A 235 8.43 1.39 -0.58
N ASP A 236 9.63 1.89 -0.85
CA ASP A 236 9.82 3.29 -1.18
C ASP A 236 9.16 3.63 -2.52
N PRO A 237 8.61 4.82 -2.71
CA PRO A 237 8.02 5.21 -3.98
C PRO A 237 9.00 5.00 -5.12
N TYR A 238 8.59 4.21 -6.10
CA TYR A 238 9.42 3.88 -7.25
C TYR A 238 8.63 3.96 -8.55
N PHE A 239 9.33 4.17 -9.66
CA PHE A 239 8.72 4.25 -10.98
C PHE A 239 8.69 2.85 -11.62
N ASP A 240 7.49 2.32 -11.90
CA ASP A 240 7.31 0.98 -12.50
C ASP A 240 7.46 1.04 -14.03
N CYS A 241 8.70 0.91 -14.49
CA CYS A 241 9.08 1.06 -15.89
C CYS A 241 8.60 -0.09 -16.78
N GLY A 242 7.86 0.21 -17.85
CA GLY A 242 7.42 -0.77 -18.85
C GLY A 242 6.22 -1.62 -18.43
N ARG A 243 5.58 -1.28 -17.32
CA ARG A 243 4.35 -1.89 -16.81
C ARG A 243 3.30 -0.78 -16.63
N SER A 244 3.07 -0.30 -15.40
CA SER A 244 2.14 0.80 -15.16
C SER A 244 2.67 2.17 -15.60
N ASN A 245 4.00 2.32 -15.79
CA ASN A 245 4.65 3.56 -16.22
C ASN A 245 4.33 4.76 -15.32
N LYS A 246 4.09 4.50 -14.04
CA LYS A 246 3.69 5.48 -13.02
C LYS A 246 4.55 5.31 -11.78
N TRP A 247 4.58 6.36 -10.95
CA TRP A 247 5.15 6.29 -9.61
C TRP A 247 4.19 5.53 -8.70
N ILE A 248 4.68 4.48 -8.06
CA ILE A 248 3.87 3.60 -7.23
C ILE A 248 4.53 3.33 -5.88
N VAL A 249 3.69 2.98 -4.93
CA VAL A 249 4.06 2.49 -3.61
C VAL A 249 3.39 1.13 -3.45
N SER A 250 4.20 0.11 -3.19
CA SER A 250 3.71 -1.27 -3.01
C SER A 250 3.72 -1.64 -1.53
N ALA A 251 2.58 -2.12 -1.02
CA ALA A 251 2.48 -2.86 0.23
C ALA A 251 2.67 -4.35 -0.05
N THR A 252 3.63 -4.99 0.61
CA THR A 252 4.05 -6.36 0.25
C THR A 252 4.12 -7.28 1.44
N ALA A 253 3.69 -8.53 1.24
CA ALA A 253 3.70 -9.57 2.27
C ALA A 253 4.17 -10.91 1.69
N PRO A 254 4.88 -11.75 2.47
CA PRO A 254 5.43 -13.00 1.98
C PRO A 254 4.40 -14.14 2.07
N VAL A 255 4.37 -15.00 1.07
CA VAL A 255 3.65 -16.28 1.07
C VAL A 255 4.62 -17.38 1.47
N VAL A 256 4.23 -18.15 2.48
CA VAL A 256 5.06 -19.21 3.04
C VAL A 256 4.55 -20.57 2.61
N GLU A 257 5.46 -21.42 2.18
CA GLU A 257 5.13 -22.77 1.72
C GLU A 257 6.33 -23.73 1.87
N PHE A 258 6.08 -25.03 1.89
CA PHE A 258 7.12 -26.07 1.83
C PHE A 258 7.68 -26.25 0.43
N MET A 259 9.01 -26.24 0.32
CA MET A 259 9.70 -26.51 -0.94
C MET A 259 10.77 -27.59 -0.75
N PRO A 260 10.70 -28.75 -1.44
CA PRO A 260 9.65 -29.19 -2.39
C PRO A 260 8.33 -29.57 -1.70
N ARG A 261 7.20 -29.38 -2.40
CA ARG A 261 5.84 -29.64 -1.90
C ARG A 261 5.52 -31.14 -1.86
N TYR A 262 5.65 -31.84 -2.98
CA TYR A 262 5.26 -33.25 -3.10
C TYR A 262 6.45 -34.19 -2.84
N SER A 263 6.92 -34.24 -1.59
CA SER A 263 8.01 -35.13 -1.18
C SER A 263 7.59 -36.09 -0.07
N ASN A 264 7.88 -37.38 -0.19
CA ASN A 264 7.54 -38.37 0.85
C ASN A 264 8.23 -38.09 2.21
N PHE A 265 9.29 -37.29 2.22
CA PHE A 265 10.02 -36.90 3.43
C PHE A 265 9.47 -35.59 4.02
N THR A 266 8.26 -35.62 4.58
CA THR A 266 7.57 -34.45 5.15
C THR A 266 8.34 -33.76 6.28
N HIS A 267 9.00 -34.54 7.14
CA HIS A 267 9.76 -34.04 8.29
C HIS A 267 11.05 -33.28 7.94
N LEU A 268 11.58 -33.45 6.71
CA LEU A 268 12.76 -32.73 6.21
C LEU A 268 12.39 -31.47 5.43
N ARG A 269 11.09 -31.21 5.21
CA ARG A 269 10.65 -30.06 4.42
C ARG A 269 10.86 -28.77 5.21
N ARG A 270 11.58 -27.84 4.59
CA ARG A 270 11.74 -26.49 5.10
C ARG A 270 10.64 -25.60 4.53
N ALA A 271 9.93 -24.88 5.39
CA ALA A 271 9.06 -23.79 4.97
C ALA A 271 9.93 -22.64 4.45
N ARG A 272 9.64 -22.11 3.25
CA ARG A 272 10.34 -21.00 2.59
C ARG A 272 9.35 -19.92 2.19
N TYR A 273 9.84 -18.71 1.98
CA TYR A 273 9.08 -17.73 1.22
C TYR A 273 9.11 -18.12 -0.25
N VAL A 274 7.94 -18.47 -0.78
CA VAL A 274 7.76 -19.01 -2.14
C VAL A 274 7.18 -17.97 -3.07
N ALA A 275 6.41 -17.03 -2.54
CA ALA A 275 5.90 -15.88 -3.28
C ALA A 275 5.83 -14.63 -2.40
N ALA A 276 5.62 -13.48 -3.01
CA ALA A 276 5.25 -12.24 -2.35
C ALA A 276 3.95 -11.72 -2.97
N THR A 277 2.98 -11.34 -2.15
CA THR A 277 1.83 -10.56 -2.59
C THR A 277 2.22 -9.09 -2.60
N SER A 278 1.79 -8.35 -3.62
CA SER A 278 1.93 -6.89 -3.65
C SER A 278 0.59 -6.25 -3.94
N VAL A 279 0.31 -5.17 -3.22
CA VAL A 279 -0.79 -4.26 -3.51
C VAL A 279 -0.18 -2.92 -3.81
N ASP A 280 -0.45 -2.40 -5.01
CA ASP A 280 0.18 -1.22 -5.55
C ASP A 280 -0.80 -0.04 -5.51
N LEU A 281 -0.31 1.07 -4.97
CA LEU A 281 -0.97 2.36 -4.90
C LEU A 281 -0.24 3.35 -5.81
N GLU A 282 -0.97 4.17 -6.54
CA GLU A 282 -0.37 5.27 -7.30
C GLU A 282 0.07 6.38 -6.34
N PHE A 283 1.35 6.77 -6.41
CA PHE A 283 1.93 7.73 -5.48
C PHE A 283 1.22 9.09 -5.52
N GLU A 284 0.80 9.54 -6.72
CA GLU A 284 0.09 10.80 -6.90
C GLU A 284 -1.31 10.83 -6.24
N ARG A 285 -1.88 9.66 -5.93
CA ARG A 285 -3.19 9.54 -5.28
C ARG A 285 -3.09 9.41 -3.76
N ILE A 286 -1.88 9.23 -3.23
CA ILE A 286 -1.65 9.17 -1.79
C ILE A 286 -1.61 10.60 -1.26
N ASP A 287 -2.50 10.89 -0.30
CA ASP A 287 -2.52 12.18 0.39
C ASP A 287 -1.15 12.45 1.05
N PHE A 288 -0.78 13.69 1.30
CA PHE A 288 0.36 14.01 2.17
C PHE A 288 -0.07 14.98 3.27
N ASN A 289 0.67 15.01 4.38
CA ASN A 289 0.37 15.94 5.47
C ASN A 289 1.31 17.16 5.36
N PRO A 290 0.84 18.33 4.91
CA PRO A 290 1.66 19.53 4.76
C PRO A 290 1.85 20.32 6.08
N CYS A 291 1.14 19.93 7.14
CA CYS A 291 1.13 20.65 8.40
C CYS A 291 2.47 20.56 9.15
N PRO A 292 2.73 21.44 10.14
CA PRO A 292 3.88 21.32 11.02
C PRO A 292 3.95 19.97 11.72
N LEU A 293 5.15 19.62 12.19
CA LEU A 293 5.34 18.44 13.03
C LEU A 293 4.61 18.62 14.36
N SER A 294 3.79 17.64 14.72
CA SER A 294 2.97 17.61 15.93
C SER A 294 2.70 16.16 16.31
N GLU A 295 1.99 15.90 17.41
CA GLU A 295 1.58 14.53 17.76
C GLU A 295 0.77 13.86 16.63
N GLY A 296 -0.04 14.65 15.91
CA GLY A 296 -0.79 14.20 14.74
C GLY A 296 0.01 14.12 13.44
N ASN A 297 1.25 14.60 13.43
CA ASN A 297 2.17 14.55 12.30
C ASN A 297 3.59 14.24 12.80
N PRO A 298 3.85 13.00 13.23
CA PRO A 298 5.14 12.60 13.75
C PRO A 298 6.18 12.55 12.61
N SER A 299 7.43 12.83 12.97
CA SER A 299 8.57 12.60 12.10
C SER A 299 8.73 11.08 11.83
N PRO A 300 9.11 10.65 10.61
CA PRO A 300 9.61 11.46 9.49
C PRO A 300 8.51 11.84 8.48
N ASN A 301 8.45 13.14 8.14
CA ASN A 301 7.60 13.66 7.07
C ASN A 301 8.35 14.76 6.30
N PHE A 302 8.67 14.48 5.04
CA PHE A 302 9.40 15.40 4.16
C PHE A 302 8.58 16.66 3.82
N PHE A 303 7.25 16.56 3.79
CA PHE A 303 6.35 17.66 3.45
C PHE A 303 5.84 18.42 4.66
N ALA A 304 6.39 18.18 5.85
CA ALA A 304 6.04 18.98 7.02
C ALA A 304 6.42 20.45 6.80
N ASN A 305 5.60 21.38 7.32
CA ASN A 305 5.76 22.83 7.17
C ASN A 305 5.67 23.37 5.73
N THR A 306 5.07 22.64 4.79
CA THR A 306 4.80 23.20 3.45
C THR A 306 3.49 23.99 3.39
N ALA A 307 2.59 23.81 4.35
CA ALA A 307 1.35 24.56 4.45
C ALA A 307 1.63 26.05 4.68
N ARG A 308 0.93 26.92 3.95
CA ARG A 308 1.02 28.39 4.06
C ARG A 308 0.03 28.94 5.08
N CYS A 309 -0.24 28.23 6.16
CA CYS A 309 -1.10 28.76 7.24
C CYS A 309 -0.42 29.94 7.96
N LYS A 310 -1.21 30.93 8.36
CA LYS A 310 -0.75 32.09 9.15
C LYS A 310 -0.51 31.69 10.60
N LYS A 311 0.25 32.51 11.34
CA LYS A 311 0.55 32.25 12.76
C LYS A 311 -0.69 32.30 13.67
N THR A 312 -1.76 32.98 13.24
CA THR A 312 -3.05 33.04 13.95
C THR A 312 -3.94 31.83 13.68
N THR A 313 -3.49 30.90 12.82
CA THR A 313 -4.25 29.73 12.37
C THR A 313 -3.53 28.42 12.71
N LEU A 314 -4.31 27.36 12.92
CA LEU A 314 -3.90 25.98 13.08
C LEU A 314 -4.10 25.23 11.75
N CYS A 315 -3.12 24.42 11.34
CA CYS A 315 -3.19 23.61 10.14
C CYS A 315 -3.86 22.26 10.41
N GLU A 316 -4.83 21.90 9.57
CA GLU A 316 -5.50 20.60 9.56
C GLU A 316 -5.43 19.98 8.15
N PRO A 317 -4.98 18.72 7.99
CA PRO A 317 -4.87 18.10 6.67
C PRO A 317 -6.23 17.59 6.17
N LEU A 318 -6.51 17.75 4.87
CA LEU A 318 -7.74 17.25 4.23
C LEU A 318 -7.50 15.91 3.50
N SER A 319 -8.53 15.07 3.42
CA SER A 319 -8.50 13.78 2.71
C SER A 319 -8.86 13.93 1.24
N GLY A 320 -8.33 13.04 0.39
CA GLY A 320 -8.79 12.87 -0.99
C GLY A 320 -8.21 13.87 -1.99
N PHE A 321 -7.19 14.64 -1.58
CA PHE A 321 -6.48 15.58 -2.46
C PHE A 321 -5.34 14.90 -3.23
N GLY A 322 -4.89 13.72 -2.80
CA GLY A 322 -3.70 13.04 -3.27
C GLY A 322 -2.45 13.91 -3.09
N PHE A 323 -1.60 13.92 -4.10
CA PHE A 323 -0.38 14.71 -4.13
C PHE A 323 -0.60 16.16 -4.62
N ARG A 324 -1.87 16.62 -4.71
CA ARG A 324 -2.19 17.99 -5.14
C ARG A 324 -1.92 18.98 -4.01
N ARG A 325 -1.56 20.21 -4.39
CA ARG A 325 -1.43 21.33 -3.45
C ARG A 325 -2.82 21.74 -2.95
N GLY A 326 -2.87 22.31 -1.74
CA GLY A 326 -4.11 22.77 -1.11
C GLY A 326 -4.88 21.71 -0.32
N GLY A 327 -4.33 20.51 -0.13
CA GLY A 327 -4.90 19.44 0.70
C GLY A 327 -4.82 19.68 2.22
N TYR A 328 -5.09 20.91 2.65
CA TYR A 328 -5.14 21.31 4.05
C TYR A 328 -6.13 22.46 4.22
N GLN A 329 -6.56 22.70 5.45
CA GLN A 329 -7.31 23.88 5.84
C GLN A 329 -6.63 24.54 7.04
N CYS A 330 -6.76 25.85 7.15
CA CYS A 330 -6.23 26.63 8.25
C CYS A 330 -7.40 27.11 9.11
N ALA A 331 -7.60 26.47 10.26
CA ALA A 331 -8.61 26.86 11.23
C ALA A 331 -8.08 27.95 12.16
N CYS A 332 -8.89 28.88 12.65
CA CYS A 332 -8.40 29.87 13.62
C CYS A 332 -7.99 29.22 14.94
N LEU A 333 -6.91 29.71 15.55
CA LEU A 333 -6.50 29.27 16.88
C LEU A 333 -7.54 29.66 17.95
N PRO A 334 -7.63 28.92 19.06
CA PRO A 334 -8.42 29.33 20.22
C PRO A 334 -8.08 30.77 20.66
N GLY A 335 -9.10 31.61 20.86
CA GLY A 335 -8.92 33.05 21.16
C GLY A 335 -8.85 33.95 19.93
N TYR A 336 -9.04 33.40 18.73
CA TYR A 336 -9.22 34.14 17.49
C TYR A 336 -10.55 33.76 16.84
N ARG A 337 -11.11 34.66 16.02
CA ARG A 337 -12.30 34.43 15.21
C ARG A 337 -12.04 34.68 13.74
N TYR A 338 -12.86 34.06 12.90
CA TYR A 338 -12.91 34.37 11.48
C TYR A 338 -13.42 35.80 11.24
N PRO A 339 -12.98 36.45 10.16
CA PRO A 339 -13.59 37.69 9.69
C PRO A 339 -15.09 37.54 9.46
N TRP A 340 -15.87 38.61 9.65
CA TRP A 340 -17.34 38.54 9.49
C TRP A 340 -17.80 38.23 8.06
N TRP A 341 -16.90 38.39 7.07
CA TRP A 341 -17.17 38.16 5.65
C TRP A 341 -16.73 36.77 5.17
N HIS A 342 -16.13 35.96 6.06
CA HIS A 342 -15.61 34.65 5.71
C HIS A 342 -16.20 33.59 6.63
N ASP A 343 -16.86 32.61 6.02
CA ASP A 343 -17.49 31.51 6.75
C ASP A 343 -16.56 30.29 6.78
N GLY A 344 -16.25 29.83 7.99
CA GLY A 344 -15.48 28.60 8.20
C GLY A 344 -13.96 28.74 8.01
N PRO A 345 -13.23 27.61 8.06
CA PRO A 345 -11.78 27.58 7.98
C PRO A 345 -11.29 27.98 6.58
N PHE A 346 -10.11 28.60 6.53
CA PHE A 346 -9.49 28.99 5.26
C PHE A 346 -9.01 27.75 4.51
N LEU A 347 -9.48 27.55 3.28
CA LEU A 347 -9.12 26.38 2.49
C LEU A 347 -7.73 26.57 1.87
N GLY A 348 -6.90 25.53 1.95
CA GLY A 348 -5.56 25.53 1.38
C GLY A 348 -5.58 25.73 -0.14
N VAL A 349 -6.63 25.30 -0.83
CA VAL A 349 -6.79 25.54 -2.28
C VAL A 349 -6.82 27.05 -2.60
N GLU A 350 -7.53 27.82 -1.79
CA GLU A 350 -7.63 29.28 -1.95
C GLU A 350 -6.31 29.97 -1.59
N ILE A 351 -5.68 29.52 -0.51
CA ILE A 351 -4.38 30.05 -0.05
C ILE A 351 -3.27 29.80 -1.09
N GLU A 352 -3.25 28.63 -1.72
CA GLU A 352 -2.25 28.30 -2.75
C GLU A 352 -2.54 28.98 -4.10
N ALA A 353 -3.80 29.33 -4.37
CA ALA A 353 -4.21 30.08 -5.56
C ALA A 353 -4.02 31.60 -5.41
N ALA A 354 -4.05 32.12 -4.19
CA ALA A 354 -3.92 33.53 -3.89
C ALA A 354 -2.59 34.12 -4.38
N THR A 355 -2.66 35.37 -4.85
CA THR A 355 -1.46 36.17 -5.14
C THR A 355 -0.73 36.52 -3.86
N LYS A 356 0.54 36.95 -3.98
CA LYS A 356 1.34 37.31 -2.81
C LYS A 356 0.70 38.46 -2.01
N GLU A 357 0.14 39.46 -2.69
CA GLU A 357 -0.52 40.61 -2.06
C GLU A 357 -1.81 40.22 -1.34
N GLU A 358 -2.64 39.39 -1.96
CA GLU A 358 -3.84 38.83 -1.32
C GLU A 358 -3.46 38.01 -0.11
N TYR A 359 -2.47 37.11 -0.23
CA TYR A 359 -2.02 36.29 0.89
C TYR A 359 -1.52 37.13 2.05
N GLU A 360 -0.79 38.22 1.80
CA GLU A 360 -0.27 39.10 2.87
C GLU A 360 -1.38 39.87 3.59
N ASN A 361 -2.42 40.29 2.86
CA ASN A 361 -3.50 41.11 3.41
C ASN A 361 -4.72 40.30 3.91
N SER A 362 -4.80 39.01 3.60
CA SER A 362 -5.94 38.14 3.92
C SER A 362 -5.51 36.86 4.65
N PHE A 363 -6.48 36.02 5.03
CA PHE A 363 -6.30 34.77 5.79
C PHE A 363 -5.80 34.93 7.25
N ASP A 364 -5.82 36.14 7.79
CA ASP A 364 -5.55 36.40 9.20
C ASP A 364 -6.84 36.28 10.03
N CYS A 365 -6.71 35.74 11.23
CA CYS A 365 -7.82 35.68 12.19
C CYS A 365 -7.73 36.87 13.14
N PHE A 366 -8.89 37.40 13.55
CA PHE A 366 -8.94 38.52 14.50
C PHE A 366 -8.94 38.01 15.94
N PRO A 367 -8.18 38.64 16.85
CA PRO A 367 -8.22 38.28 18.27
C PRO A 367 -9.62 38.52 18.84
N THR A 368 -10.03 37.66 19.77
CA THR A 368 -11.26 37.83 20.55
C THR A 368 -10.96 37.89 22.03
N ASP A 369 -11.72 38.70 22.75
CA ASP A 369 -11.68 38.75 24.23
C ASP A 369 -12.45 37.58 24.88
N CYS A 370 -13.03 36.67 24.08
CA CYS A 370 -13.82 35.55 24.57
C CYS A 370 -12.87 34.48 25.16
N LYS A 371 -12.75 34.48 26.50
CA LYS A 371 -12.05 33.43 27.26
C LYS A 371 -12.84 32.13 27.15
N LEU A 372 -12.18 31.05 26.70
CA LEU A 372 -12.72 29.69 26.77
C LEU A 372 -12.90 29.27 28.23
N ASN A 373 -14.14 29.29 28.72
CA ASN A 373 -14.49 28.56 29.93
C ASN A 373 -14.60 27.07 29.58
N PHE A 374 -13.63 26.28 30.05
CA PHE A 374 -13.69 24.82 30.02
C PHE A 374 -14.84 24.35 30.93
N LEU A 375 -16.06 24.25 30.39
CA LEU A 375 -17.13 23.51 31.03
C LEU A 375 -17.03 22.05 30.58
N SER A 376 -16.61 21.21 31.52
CA SER A 376 -16.48 19.78 31.42
C SER A 376 -17.84 19.10 31.22
N TYR A 377 -18.38 19.05 30.01
CA TYR A 377 -19.41 18.07 29.67
C TYR A 377 -19.25 17.55 28.24
N PHE A 378 -19.19 16.22 28.18
CA PHE A 378 -19.10 15.39 26.99
C PHE A 378 -20.29 15.62 26.03
N GLN A 379 -19.99 15.47 24.73
CA GLN A 379 -20.88 15.27 23.57
C GLN A 379 -21.30 16.50 22.75
N LEU A 380 -21.08 16.34 21.44
CA LEU A 380 -21.64 17.01 20.27
C LEU A 380 -21.02 18.35 19.85
N SER A 381 -20.08 18.20 18.91
CA SER A 381 -19.87 19.01 17.72
C SER A 381 -20.99 20.01 17.40
N ILE A 382 -20.88 21.22 17.96
CA ILE A 382 -21.16 22.53 17.34
C ILE A 382 -20.36 23.52 18.20
N PHE A 383 -19.18 23.94 17.72
CA PHE A 383 -18.49 25.10 18.27
C PHE A 383 -19.18 26.36 17.74
N ASN A 384 -20.38 26.66 18.24
CA ASN A 384 -20.87 28.02 18.17
C ASN A 384 -20.19 28.78 19.30
N SER A 385 -19.22 29.61 18.92
CA SER A 385 -18.69 30.64 19.79
C SER A 385 -19.83 31.57 20.19
N ILE A 386 -20.49 31.29 21.32
CA ILE A 386 -21.38 32.25 21.95
C ILE A 386 -20.47 33.25 22.67
N CYS A 387 -20.21 34.35 21.97
CA CYS A 387 -20.14 35.66 22.58
C CYS A 387 -21.57 36.24 22.47
#